data_AF-A0A4V1BFL2-F1
#
_entry.id   AF-A0A4V1BFL2-F1
#
_cell.length_a   1.000
_cell.length_b   1.000
_cell.length_c   1.000
_cell.angle_alpha   90.00
_cell.angle_beta   90.00
_cell.angle_gamma   90.00
#
_symmetry.space_group_name_H-M   'P 1'
#
loop_
_entity.id
_entity.type
_entity.pdbx_description
1 polymer ?
#
loop_
_entity_poly.entity_id
_entity_poly.type
_entity_poly.pdbx_seq_one_letter_code
_entity_poly.pdbx_strand_id
1 'polypeptide(L)'
;MTRAKARWFIAASALALVPWAAVLSNTLPSTAQVRNWSSAWVGLDLLLAAGCGLTTMLLCRNDSRARLVASAVAGAAVVDMWFDVVTADPGAALAQSLLCAVGETALIAACMQVALTPEDSAMPARLQRITV
;
A
#
# COMPACT_ATOMS: atom_id res chain seq x y z
N MET A 1 -2.44 20.01 -14.00
CA MET A 1 -3.82 19.88 -13.46
C MET A 1 -3.90 20.66 -12.15
N THR A 2 -4.90 21.52 -11.94
CA THR A 2 -5.01 22.26 -10.66
C THR A 2 -5.48 21.33 -9.53
N ARG A 3 -5.13 21.62 -8.27
CA ARG A 3 -5.59 20.81 -7.11
C ARG A 3 -7.12 20.66 -7.09
N ALA A 4 -7.86 21.70 -7.50
CA ALA A 4 -9.31 21.65 -7.64
C ALA A 4 -9.77 20.63 -8.69
N LYS A 5 -9.16 20.63 -9.89
CA LYS A 5 -9.47 19.65 -10.94
C LYS A 5 -9.16 18.22 -10.49
N ALA A 6 -8.04 18.01 -9.80
CA ALA A 6 -7.66 16.71 -9.25
C ALA A 6 -8.68 16.21 -8.22
N ARG A 7 -9.10 17.07 -7.28
CA ARG A 7 -10.11 16.73 -6.28
C ARG A 7 -11.44 16.30 -6.90
N TRP A 8 -11.91 17.06 -7.88
CA TRP A 8 -13.15 16.72 -8.60
C TRP A 8 -13.03 15.40 -9.36
N PHE A 9 -11.90 15.18 -10.03
CA PHE A 9 -11.66 13.93 -10.75
C PHE A 9 -11.64 12.72 -9.81
N ILE A 10 -10.96 12.83 -8.66
CA ILE A 10 -10.91 11.77 -7.64
C ILE A 10 -12.31 11.49 -7.07
N ALA A 11 -13.08 12.53 -6.73
CA ALA A 11 -14.44 12.38 -6.21
C ALA A 11 -15.38 11.73 -7.24
N ALA A 12 -15.32 12.17 -8.50
CA ALA A 12 -16.11 11.57 -9.58
C ALA A 12 -15.73 10.09 -9.81
N SER A 13 -14.44 9.77 -9.76
CA SER A 13 -13.96 8.39 -9.90
C SER A 13 -14.50 7.50 -8.77
N ALA A 14 -14.47 7.99 -7.52
CA ALA A 14 -15.03 7.25 -6.39
C ALA A 14 -16.53 6.96 -6.57
N LEU A 15 -17.31 7.96 -6.99
CA LEU A 15 -18.74 7.79 -7.26
C LEU A 15 -19.02 6.84 -8.44
N ALA A 16 -18.17 6.83 -9.47
CA ALA A 16 -18.30 5.94 -10.61
C ALA A 16 -17.93 4.48 -10.29
N LEU A 17 -16.98 4.26 -9.36
CA LEU A 17 -16.51 2.93 -8.98
C LEU A 17 -17.56 2.12 -8.20
N VAL A 18 -18.42 2.77 -7.41
CA VAL A 18 -19.48 2.09 -6.64
C VAL A 18 -20.49 1.34 -7.54
N PRO A 19 -21.16 1.98 -8.52
CA PRO A 19 -22.06 1.27 -9.42
C PRO A 19 -21.31 0.25 -10.29
N TRP A 20 -20.06 0.53 -10.68
CA TRP A 20 -19.26 -0.43 -11.43
C TRP A 20 -18.97 -1.71 -10.62
N ALA A 21 -18.63 -1.59 -9.33
CA ALA A 21 -18.44 -2.73 -8.44
C ALA A 21 -19.73 -3.57 -8.31
N ALA A 22 -20.90 -2.93 -8.26
CA ALA A 22 -22.18 -3.64 -8.27
C ALA A 22 -22.40 -4.41 -9.59
N VAL A 23 -22.05 -3.81 -10.74
CA VAL A 23 -22.10 -4.52 -12.03
C VAL A 23 -21.16 -5.73 -12.01
N LEU A 24 -19.91 -5.58 -11.55
CA LEU A 24 -18.96 -6.68 -11.46
C LEU A 24 -19.47 -7.82 -10.56
N SER A 25 -20.04 -7.50 -9.39
CA SER A 25 -20.62 -8.49 -8.47
C SER A 25 -21.73 -9.34 -9.10
N ASN A 26 -22.52 -8.76 -10.01
CA ASN A 26 -23.63 -9.47 -10.67
C ASN A 26 -23.24 -10.16 -11.99
N THR A 27 -22.11 -9.81 -12.58
CA THR A 27 -21.75 -10.25 -13.95
C THR A 27 -20.51 -11.14 -14.01
N LEU A 28 -19.61 -11.07 -13.02
CA LEU A 28 -18.43 -11.92 -12.98
C LEU A 28 -18.80 -13.36 -12.59
N PRO A 29 -18.13 -14.36 -13.20
CA PRO A 29 -18.28 -15.75 -12.77
C PRO A 29 -17.69 -15.95 -11.38
N SER A 30 -18.24 -16.92 -10.64
CA SER A 30 -17.77 -17.26 -9.28
C SER A 30 -16.36 -17.87 -9.25
N THR A 31 -15.86 -18.37 -10.38
CA THR A 31 -14.52 -18.93 -10.52
C THR A 31 -13.89 -18.46 -11.82
N ALA A 32 -12.58 -18.27 -11.82
CA ALA A 32 -11.82 -17.85 -12.98
C ALA A 32 -10.53 -18.67 -13.10
N GLN A 33 -10.19 -19.07 -14.33
CA GLN A 33 -8.89 -19.65 -14.65
C GLN A 33 -7.97 -18.54 -15.14
N VAL A 34 -6.91 -18.28 -14.39
CA VAL A 34 -5.99 -17.15 -14.65
C VAL A 34 -4.70 -17.68 -15.27
N ARG A 35 -4.32 -17.13 -16.43
CA ARG A 35 -3.04 -17.46 -17.07
C ARG A 35 -1.89 -16.86 -16.26
N ASN A 36 -0.81 -17.63 -16.10
CA ASN A 36 0.39 -17.26 -15.34
C ASN A 36 0.13 -16.93 -13.87
N TRP A 37 -0.83 -17.64 -13.24
CA TRP A 37 -1.22 -17.43 -11.83
C TRP A 37 -0.02 -17.30 -10.88
N SER A 38 0.89 -18.28 -10.88
CA SER A 38 2.07 -18.25 -10.02
C SER A 38 2.98 -17.05 -10.30
N SER A 39 3.14 -16.65 -11.56
CA SER A 39 3.99 -15.51 -11.91
C SER A 39 3.39 -14.17 -11.49
N ALA A 40 2.05 -14.06 -11.43
CA ALA A 40 1.38 -12.85 -10.96
C ALA A 40 1.69 -12.59 -9.48
N TRP A 41 1.59 -13.63 -8.64
CA TRP A 41 1.92 -13.56 -7.22
C TRP A 41 3.39 -13.26 -6.97
N VAL A 42 4.29 -14.03 -7.59
CA VAL A 42 5.74 -13.77 -7.49
C VAL A 42 6.08 -12.36 -7.96
N GLY A 43 5.42 -11.86 -9.01
CA GLY A 43 5.60 -10.50 -9.49
C GLY A 43 5.17 -9.44 -8.47
N LEU A 44 4.04 -9.65 -7.78
CA LEU A 44 3.55 -8.76 -6.74
C LEU A 44 4.49 -8.73 -5.53
N ASP A 45 4.93 -9.89 -5.05
CA ASP A 45 5.92 -10.03 -3.97
C ASP A 45 7.23 -9.31 -4.31
N LEU A 46 7.74 -9.49 -5.53
CA LEU A 46 8.97 -8.83 -5.98
C LEU A 46 8.80 -7.31 -6.08
N LEU A 47 7.62 -6.82 -6.48
CA LEU A 47 7.32 -5.38 -6.49
C LEU A 47 7.27 -4.81 -5.07
N LEU A 48 6.65 -5.51 -4.12
CA LEU A 48 6.66 -5.16 -2.70
C LEU A 48 8.08 -5.15 -2.13
N ALA A 49 8.85 -6.20 -2.38
CA ALA A 49 10.24 -6.30 -1.93
C ALA A 49 11.12 -5.17 -2.49
N ALA A 50 10.97 -4.87 -3.79
CA ALA A 50 11.69 -3.75 -4.42
C ALA A 50 11.27 -2.39 -3.85
N GLY A 51 9.97 -2.18 -3.61
CA GLY A 51 9.45 -0.96 -3.01
C GLY A 51 9.92 -0.77 -1.56
N CYS A 52 9.94 -1.83 -0.76
CA CYS A 52 10.51 -1.84 0.58
C CYS A 52 12.00 -1.50 0.55
N GLY A 53 12.77 -2.19 -0.30
CA GLY A 53 14.20 -1.93 -0.46
C GLY A 53 14.50 -0.49 -0.90
N LEU A 54 13.73 0.04 -1.85
CA LEU A 54 13.83 1.43 -2.29
C LEU A 54 13.47 2.41 -1.18
N THR A 55 12.40 2.14 -0.42
CA THR A 55 11.99 2.96 0.73
C THR A 55 13.11 3.02 1.76
N THR A 56 13.67 1.87 2.16
CA THR A 56 14.79 1.79 3.09
C THR A 56 16.02 2.52 2.56
N MET A 57 16.38 2.35 1.29
CA MET A 57 17.50 3.06 0.68
C MET A 57 17.34 4.59 0.74
N LEU A 58 16.13 5.09 0.44
CA LEU A 58 15.83 6.53 0.50
C LEU A 58 15.84 7.06 1.93
N LEU A 59 15.33 6.29 2.91
CA LEU A 59 15.42 6.61 4.34
C LEU A 59 16.87 6.73 4.80
N CYS A 60 17.74 5.78 4.42
CA CYS A 60 19.17 5.83 4.73
C CYS A 60 19.88 7.05 4.10
N ARG A 61 19.34 7.59 3.00
CA ARG A 61 19.83 8.80 2.33
C ARG A 61 19.15 10.08 2.82
N ASN A 62 18.24 9.99 3.78
CA ASN A 62 17.42 11.09 4.28
C ASN A 62 16.69 11.83 3.12
N ASP A 63 16.21 11.08 2.13
CA ASP A 63 15.54 11.60 0.94
C ASP A 63 14.01 11.63 1.16
N SER A 64 13.43 12.83 1.03
CA SER A 64 11.98 13.10 1.11
C SER A 64 11.10 12.20 0.26
N ARG A 65 11.64 11.66 -0.85
CA ARG A 65 10.93 10.75 -1.75
C ARG A 65 10.56 9.43 -1.08
N ALA A 66 11.22 9.05 0.02
CA ALA A 66 10.88 7.87 0.81
C ALA A 66 9.38 7.85 1.18
N ARG A 67 8.79 9.01 1.45
CA ARG A 67 7.37 9.16 1.80
C ARG A 67 6.43 8.73 0.68
N LEU A 68 6.78 9.06 -0.57
CA LEU A 68 6.00 8.70 -1.75
C LEU A 68 6.09 7.20 -2.03
N VAL A 69 7.30 6.65 -1.96
CA VAL A 69 7.51 5.21 -2.19
C VAL A 69 6.83 4.39 -1.09
N ALA A 70 6.96 4.79 0.17
CA ALA A 70 6.27 4.15 1.29
C ALA A 70 4.74 4.17 1.13
N SER A 71 4.17 5.30 0.69
CA SER A 71 2.73 5.39 0.41
C SER A 71 2.28 4.39 -0.67
N ALA A 72 3.10 4.23 -1.72
CA ALA A 72 2.83 3.27 -2.79
C ALA A 72 2.92 1.82 -2.30
N VAL A 73 3.95 1.49 -1.50
CA VAL A 73 4.09 0.16 -0.88
C VAL A 73 2.92 -0.16 0.04
N ALA A 74 2.50 0.80 0.88
CA ALA A 74 1.33 0.62 1.76
C ALA A 74 0.06 0.31 0.96
N GLY A 75 -0.18 1.05 -0.13
CA GLY A 75 -1.32 0.78 -1.01
C GLY A 75 -1.26 -0.59 -1.68
N ALA A 76 -0.08 -1.01 -2.16
CA ALA A 76 0.12 -2.33 -2.74
C ALA A 76 -0.08 -3.46 -1.72
N ALA A 77 0.46 -3.31 -0.52
CA ALA A 77 0.32 -4.30 0.56
C ALA A 77 -1.13 -4.43 1.04
N VAL A 78 -1.93 -3.35 1.03
CA VAL A 78 -3.38 -3.45 1.31
C VAL A 78 -4.09 -4.30 0.26
N VAL A 79 -3.74 -4.12 -1.01
CA VAL A 79 -4.33 -4.90 -2.11
C VAL A 79 -3.92 -6.36 -2.01
N ASP A 80 -2.64 -6.64 -1.76
CA ASP A 80 -2.06 -7.98 -1.56
C ASP A 80 -2.77 -8.72 -0.42
N MET A 81 -2.77 -8.13 0.79
CA MET A 81 -3.45 -8.64 1.97
C MET A 81 -4.92 -8.96 1.72
N TRP A 82 -5.64 -8.03 1.08
CA TRP A 82 -7.04 -8.24 0.73
C TRP A 82 -7.21 -9.44 -0.20
N PHE A 83 -6.37 -9.53 -1.24
CA PHE A 83 -6.44 -10.57 -2.25
C PHE A 83 -6.14 -11.96 -1.67
N ASP A 84 -5.12 -12.07 -0.82
CA ASP A 84 -4.78 -13.30 -0.11
C ASP A 84 -5.97 -13.83 0.70
N VAL A 85 -6.61 -12.96 1.49
CA VAL A 85 -7.73 -13.36 2.36
C VAL A 85 -8.94 -13.79 1.55
N VAL A 86 -9.30 -13.07 0.49
CA VAL A 86 -10.51 -13.37 -0.29
C VAL A 86 -10.35 -14.54 -1.27
N THR A 87 -9.11 -14.91 -1.61
CA THR A 87 -8.84 -16.05 -2.51
C THR A 87 -8.44 -17.33 -1.76
N ALA A 88 -8.23 -17.28 -0.45
CA ALA A 88 -7.86 -18.43 0.34
C ALA A 88 -8.99 -19.48 0.44
N ASP A 89 -8.64 -20.74 0.22
CA ASP A 89 -9.53 -21.86 0.52
C ASP A 89 -9.80 -21.96 2.03
N PRO A 90 -10.98 -22.44 2.45
CA PRO A 90 -11.27 -22.68 3.86
C PRO A 90 -10.27 -23.62 4.54
N GLY A 91 -10.05 -23.41 5.85
CA GLY A 91 -9.18 -24.26 6.66
C GLY A 91 -7.76 -23.72 6.78
N ALA A 92 -6.76 -24.56 6.50
CA ALA A 92 -5.36 -24.22 6.73
C ALA A 92 -4.86 -23.06 5.86
N ALA A 93 -5.32 -22.96 4.60
CA ALA A 93 -4.96 -21.88 3.70
C ALA A 93 -5.48 -20.52 4.21
N LEU A 94 -6.75 -20.45 4.63
CA LEU A 94 -7.30 -19.25 5.27
C LEU A 94 -6.57 -18.87 6.56
N ALA A 95 -6.24 -19.84 7.42
CA ALA A 95 -5.47 -19.56 8.63
C ALA A 95 -4.08 -18.98 8.32
N GLN A 96 -3.41 -19.51 7.30
CA GLN A 96 -2.14 -18.99 6.81
C GLN A 96 -2.27 -17.57 6.25
N SER A 97 -3.28 -17.31 5.42
CA SER A 97 -3.55 -15.98 4.87
C SER A 97 -3.84 -14.95 5.97
N LEU A 98 -4.62 -15.30 6.99
CA LEU A 98 -4.87 -14.42 8.14
C LEU A 98 -3.59 -14.13 8.93
N LEU A 99 -2.67 -15.10 9.04
CA LEU A 99 -1.38 -14.88 9.67
C LEU A 99 -0.50 -13.94 8.83
N CYS A 100 -0.46 -14.11 7.51
CA CYS A 100 0.20 -13.19 6.57
C CYS A 100 -0.36 -11.77 6.70
N ALA A 101 -1.69 -11.64 6.78
CA ALA A 101 -2.38 -10.36 6.91
C ALA A 101 -1.95 -9.57 8.16
N VAL A 102 -1.59 -10.24 9.26
CA VAL A 102 -1.01 -9.57 10.43
C VAL A 102 0.36 -8.96 10.10
N GLY A 103 1.20 -9.71 9.40
CA GLY A 103 2.52 -9.24 8.96
C GLY A 103 2.41 -8.07 7.97
N GLU A 104 1.52 -8.17 7.00
CA GLU A 104 1.25 -7.12 6.02
C GLU A 104 0.67 -5.87 6.67
N THR A 105 -0.24 -6.04 7.64
CA THR A 105 -0.77 -4.91 8.42
C THR A 105 0.35 -4.15 9.13
N ALA A 106 1.33 -4.87 9.70
CA ALA A 106 2.50 -4.24 10.32
C ALA A 106 3.36 -3.48 9.28
N LEU A 107 3.58 -4.06 8.10
CA LEU A 107 4.27 -3.40 7.00
C LEU A 107 3.53 -2.13 6.52
N ILE A 108 2.21 -2.21 6.35
CA ILE A 108 1.34 -1.10 5.98
C ILE A 108 1.47 0.01 7.04
N ALA A 109 1.39 -0.33 8.31
CA ALA A 109 1.52 0.63 9.41
C ALA A 109 2.90 1.33 9.39
N ALA A 110 3.98 0.58 9.21
CA ALA A 110 5.34 1.14 9.12
C ALA A 110 5.49 2.08 7.92
N CYS A 111 4.99 1.68 6.74
CA CYS A 111 5.02 2.51 5.55
C CYS A 111 4.17 3.78 5.70
N MET A 112 2.99 3.68 6.32
CA MET A 112 2.14 4.83 6.60
C MET A 112 2.76 5.79 7.61
N GLN A 113 3.47 5.27 8.62
CA GLN A 113 4.25 6.11 9.53
C GLN A 113 5.29 6.94 8.75
N VAL A 114 6.07 6.31 7.88
CA VAL A 114 7.04 7.01 7.00
C VAL A 114 6.35 8.03 6.10
N ALA A 115 5.22 7.68 5.49
CA ALA A 115 4.50 8.58 4.60
C ALA A 115 3.99 9.84 5.32
N LEU A 116 3.54 9.69 6.56
CA LEU A 116 2.87 10.72 7.34
C LEU A 116 3.82 11.55 8.21
N THR A 117 5.04 11.08 8.52
CA THR A 117 6.01 11.86 9.29
C THR A 117 6.51 13.08 8.51
N PRO A 118 6.33 14.31 9.05
CA PRO A 118 6.90 15.52 8.46
C PRO A 118 8.42 15.58 8.66
N GLU A 119 9.15 16.10 7.69
CA GLU A 119 10.62 16.20 7.73
C GLU A 119 11.13 17.13 8.86
N ASP A 120 10.30 18.08 9.30
CA ASP A 120 10.65 19.09 10.30
C ASP A 120 10.82 18.55 11.73
N SER A 121 10.42 17.29 11.98
CA SER A 121 10.60 16.65 13.29
C SER A 121 12.05 16.22 13.57
N ALA A 122 12.95 16.44 12.61
CA ALA A 122 14.38 16.15 12.70
C ALA A 122 15.26 17.35 13.10
N MET A 123 14.72 18.37 13.80
CA MET A 123 15.58 19.39 14.43
C MET A 123 15.96 18.96 15.85
N PRO A 124 17.20 18.51 16.12
CA PRO A 124 17.64 18.30 17.50
C PRO A 124 17.62 19.65 18.23
N ALA A 125 16.96 19.68 19.39
CA ALA A 125 16.85 20.82 20.31
C ALA A 125 18.19 21.33 20.91
N ARG A 126 19.33 21.06 20.25
CA ARG A 126 20.69 21.30 20.75
C ARG A 126 21.29 22.66 20.32
N LEU A 127 20.58 23.51 19.59
CA LEU A 127 21.09 24.85 19.19
C LEU A 127 20.26 26.04 19.67
N GLN A 128 19.20 25.85 20.48
CA GLN A 128 18.51 26.97 21.13
C GLN A 128 19.16 27.42 22.46
N ARG A 129 20.22 26.75 22.94
CA ARG A 129 20.88 27.06 24.22
C ARG A 129 22.15 27.92 24.11
N ILE A 130 22.51 28.41 22.92
CA ILE A 130 23.74 29.22 22.71
C ILE A 130 23.42 30.70 22.38
N THR A 131 22.15 31.10 22.45
CA THR A 131 21.77 32.52 22.29
C THR A 131 20.87 32.95 23.44
N VAL A 132 21.43 33.12 24.64
CA VAL A 132 21.21 34.23 25.60
C VAL A 132 22.38 34.23 26.56
#